data_AF-A0A3N7EI34-F1
#
_entry.id   AF-A0A3N7EI34-F1
#
_cell.length_a   1.000
_cell.length_b   1.000
_cell.length_c   1.000
_cell.angle_alpha   90.00
_cell.angle_beta   90.00
_cell.angle_gamma   90.00
#
_symmetry.space_group_name_H-M   'P 1'
#
loop_
_entity.id
_entity.type
_entity.pdbx_description
1 polymer ?
#
loop_
_entity_poly.entity_id
_entity_poly.type
_entity_poly.pdbx_seq_one_letter_code
_entity_poly.pdbx_strand_id
1 'polypeptide(L)'
;MTKREQYGLTFSHWVSPGNGQRTPMCRKDVIDDFSFLQVINYFSINETKFLIEELEKAINGEQYDNYPSSQLFDDLWMELHHPNVHIYETDVIPMTDFKELLEEWLCFLQS
;
A
#
# COMPACT_ATOMS: atom_id res chain seq x y z
N MET A 1 -12.29 13.59 -0.54
CA MET A 1 -11.03 13.46 -1.28
C MET A 1 -10.57 12.04 -1.05
N THR A 2 -10.18 11.33 -2.10
CA THR A 2 -9.59 9.97 -1.97
C THR A 2 -8.23 10.05 -1.27
N LYS A 3 -7.77 8.99 -0.61
CA LYS A 3 -6.44 8.98 0.03
C LYS A 3 -5.33 9.09 -1.01
N ARG A 4 -5.48 8.48 -2.18
CA ARG A 4 -4.53 8.71 -3.28
C ARG A 4 -4.45 10.19 -3.67
N GLU A 5 -5.57 10.92 -3.73
CA GLU A 5 -5.55 12.37 -3.99
C GLU A 5 -4.91 13.16 -2.85
N GLN A 6 -5.20 12.80 -1.59
CA GLN A 6 -4.62 13.43 -0.40
C GLN A 6 -3.07 13.33 -0.41
N TYR A 7 -2.54 12.19 -0.82
CA TYR A 7 -1.10 11.94 -0.92
C TYR A 7 -0.49 12.26 -2.29
N GLY A 8 -1.26 12.80 -3.23
CA GLY A 8 -0.77 13.15 -4.58
C GLY A 8 -0.36 11.94 -5.44
N LEU A 9 -0.96 10.77 -5.20
CA LEU A 9 -0.73 9.52 -5.91
C LEU A 9 -1.69 9.36 -7.09
N THR A 10 -1.18 8.76 -8.17
CA THR A 10 -1.93 8.44 -9.38
C THR A 10 -1.88 6.94 -9.64
N PHE A 11 -3.05 6.31 -9.84
CA PHE A 11 -3.15 4.93 -10.26
C PHE A 11 -3.37 4.86 -11.77
N SER A 12 -2.55 4.08 -12.46
CA SER A 12 -2.57 3.98 -13.92
C SER A 12 -2.09 2.62 -14.38
N HIS A 13 -2.38 2.28 -15.63
CA HIS A 13 -1.80 1.10 -16.25
C HIS A 13 -0.61 1.55 -17.09
N TRP A 14 0.59 1.10 -16.74
CA TRP A 14 1.72 1.20 -17.64
C TRP A 14 1.53 0.21 -18.79
N VAL A 15 1.71 0.69 -20.02
CA VAL A 15 1.66 -0.16 -21.21
C VAL A 15 3.08 -0.40 -21.67
N SER A 16 3.55 -1.63 -21.51
CA SER A 16 4.89 -2.06 -21.94
C SER A 16 5.12 -1.77 -23.43
N PRO A 17 6.15 -0.98 -23.77
CA PRO A 17 6.56 -0.79 -25.16
C PRO A 17 6.97 -2.14 -25.76
N GLY A 18 6.31 -2.55 -26.83
CA GLY A 18 6.67 -3.75 -27.61
C GLY A 18 5.67 -4.90 -27.51
N ASN A 19 5.12 -5.20 -26.33
CA ASN A 19 4.15 -6.30 -26.17
C ASN A 19 2.74 -5.83 -25.74
N GLY A 20 2.56 -4.54 -25.43
CA GLY A 20 1.27 -3.98 -25.03
C GLY A 20 0.75 -4.49 -23.69
N GLN A 21 1.57 -5.19 -22.91
CA GLN A 21 1.20 -5.68 -21.60
C GLN A 21 0.85 -4.51 -20.68
N ARG A 22 -0.32 -4.60 -20.04
CA ARG A 22 -0.78 -3.61 -19.06
C ARG A 22 -0.35 -4.04 -17.67
N THR A 23 0.45 -3.21 -17.01
CA THR A 23 0.89 -3.43 -15.63
C THR A 23 0.27 -2.34 -14.75
N PRO A 24 -0.49 -2.70 -13.70
CA PRO A 24 -0.97 -1.74 -12.72
C PRO A 24 0.19 -0.97 -12.08
N MET A 25 -0.01 0.31 -11.82
CA MET A 25 1.04 1.15 -11.28
C MET A 25 0.49 2.34 -10.48
N CYS A 26 1.00 2.51 -9.26
CA CYS A 26 0.91 3.70 -8.44
C CYS A 26 2.12 4.60 -8.70
N ARG A 27 1.90 5.88 -9.00
CA ARG A 27 2.96 6.87 -9.21
C ARG A 27 2.73 8.13 -8.40
N LYS A 28 3.83 8.80 -8.09
CA LYS A 28 3.84 10.16 -7.57
C LYS A 28 4.78 11.00 -8.42
N ASP A 29 4.26 12.11 -8.96
CA ASP A 29 5.03 12.97 -9.88
C ASP A 29 5.98 13.92 -9.15
N VAL A 30 5.68 14.23 -7.88
CA VAL A 30 6.50 15.09 -7.02
C VAL A 30 7.13 14.24 -5.93
N ILE A 31 8.47 14.25 -5.85
CA ILE A 31 9.22 13.57 -4.79
C ILE A 31 9.12 14.41 -3.50
N ASP A 32 8.57 13.81 -2.46
CA ASP A 32 8.36 14.35 -1.11
C ASP A 32 8.30 13.21 -0.07
N ASP A 33 8.02 13.57 1.18
CA ASP A 33 7.95 12.67 2.35
C ASP A 33 6.92 11.53 2.22
N PHE A 34 5.98 11.57 1.27
CA PHE A 34 4.99 10.51 1.01
C PHE A 34 5.32 9.66 -0.23
N SER A 35 6.50 9.85 -0.81
CA SER A 35 6.95 9.11 -1.99
C SER A 35 7.14 7.63 -1.75
N PHE A 36 7.38 7.24 -0.49
CA PHE A 36 7.46 5.85 -0.05
C PHE A 36 6.15 5.09 -0.28
N LEU A 37 5.00 5.77 -0.32
CA LEU A 37 3.69 5.13 -0.56
C LEU A 37 3.56 4.48 -1.94
N GLN A 38 4.49 4.75 -2.86
CA GLN A 38 4.61 3.99 -4.11
C GLN A 38 4.98 2.52 -3.88
N VAL A 39 5.35 2.12 -2.65
CA VAL A 39 5.54 0.73 -2.25
C VAL A 39 4.32 -0.16 -2.52
N ILE A 40 3.12 0.42 -2.58
CA ILE A 40 1.90 -0.36 -2.89
C ILE A 40 1.94 -1.01 -4.28
N ASN A 41 2.84 -0.57 -5.17
CA ASN A 41 3.12 -1.24 -6.45
C ASN A 41 3.52 -2.70 -6.29
N TYR A 42 4.11 -3.09 -5.16
CA TYR A 42 4.57 -4.45 -4.93
C TYR A 42 3.46 -5.39 -4.47
N PHE A 43 2.29 -4.87 -4.06
CA PHE A 43 1.20 -5.68 -3.55
C PHE A 43 0.30 -6.18 -4.70
N SER A 44 0.14 -7.49 -4.82
CA SER A 44 -0.92 -8.06 -5.65
C SER A 44 -2.27 -7.98 -4.92
N ILE A 45 -3.33 -8.46 -5.57
CA ILE A 45 -4.66 -8.54 -4.99
C ILE A 45 -4.66 -9.31 -3.67
N ASN A 46 -3.89 -10.39 -3.55
CA ASN A 46 -3.88 -11.22 -2.36
C ASN A 46 -3.13 -10.55 -1.20
N GLU A 47 -1.94 -9.98 -1.43
CA GLU A 47 -1.22 -9.24 -0.39
C GLU A 47 -2.00 -8.01 0.04
N THR A 48 -2.64 -7.30 -0.90
CA THR A 48 -3.47 -6.13 -0.58
C THR A 48 -4.65 -6.50 0.32
N LYS A 49 -5.37 -7.58 0.01
CA LYS A 49 -6.50 -8.06 0.85
C LYS A 49 -6.04 -8.48 2.24
N PHE A 50 -4.96 -9.25 2.31
CA PHE A 50 -4.40 -9.71 3.57
C PHE A 50 -3.99 -8.52 4.46
N LEU A 51 -3.27 -7.55 3.90
CA LEU A 51 -2.83 -6.37 4.64
C LEU A 51 -4.00 -5.50 5.12
N ILE A 52 -5.06 -5.35 4.32
CA ILE A 52 -6.29 -4.67 4.75
C ILE A 52 -6.92 -5.38 5.97
N GLU A 53 -6.96 -6.72 5.96
CA GLU A 53 -7.50 -7.50 7.08
C GLU A 53 -6.69 -7.31 8.37
N GLU A 54 -5.35 -7.33 8.27
CA GLU A 54 -4.48 -7.13 9.43
C GLU A 54 -4.56 -5.69 9.97
N LEU A 55 -4.67 -4.69 9.08
CA LEU A 55 -4.92 -3.31 9.50
C LEU A 55 -6.26 -3.15 10.21
N GLU A 56 -7.32 -3.78 9.69
CA GLU A 56 -8.64 -3.75 10.32
C GLU A 56 -8.62 -4.36 11.73
N LYS A 57 -7.98 -5.53 11.90
CA LYS A 57 -7.78 -6.15 13.21
C LYS A 57 -7.03 -5.21 14.15
N ALA A 58 -5.93 -4.61 13.69
CA ALA A 58 -5.13 -3.70 14.49
C ALA A 58 -5.93 -2.45 14.94
N ILE A 59 -6.69 -1.84 14.02
CA ILE A 59 -7.54 -0.67 14.29
C ILE A 59 -8.64 -1.01 15.31
N ASN A 60 -9.20 -2.21 15.24
CA ASN A 60 -10.26 -2.66 16.16
C ASN A 60 -9.74 -3.22 17.50
N GLY A 61 -8.42 -3.24 17.71
CA GLY A 61 -7.80 -3.78 18.93
C GLY A 61 -7.85 -5.31 19.04
N GLU A 62 -8.01 -6.00 17.91
CA GLU A 62 -7.96 -7.45 17.81
C GLU A 62 -6.50 -7.94 17.71
N GLN A 63 -6.29 -9.25 17.81
CA GLN A 63 -4.96 -9.83 17.54
C GLN A 63 -4.68 -9.80 16.04
N TYR A 64 -3.56 -9.20 15.65
CA TYR A 64 -3.09 -9.11 14.28
C TYR A 64 -1.63 -9.58 14.18
N ASP A 65 -1.19 -9.85 12.97
CA ASP A 65 0.20 -10.11 12.64
C ASP A 65 0.93 -8.77 12.43
N ASN A 66 1.69 -8.37 13.45
CA ASN A 66 2.51 -7.17 13.38
C ASN A 66 3.60 -7.26 12.30
N TYR A 67 3.96 -8.49 11.92
CA TYR A 67 5.01 -8.81 10.99
C TYR A 67 4.47 -9.78 9.93
N PRO A 68 3.60 -9.29 9.03
CA PRO A 68 2.91 -10.14 8.06
C PRO A 68 3.92 -11.05 7.38
N SER A 69 3.84 -12.36 7.62
CA SER A 69 4.96 -13.30 7.45
C SER A 69 5.35 -13.65 6.00
N SER A 70 5.28 -12.69 5.08
CA SER A 70 5.67 -12.84 3.68
C SER A 70 7.03 -12.18 3.43
N GLN A 71 7.84 -12.83 2.59
CA GLN A 71 9.14 -12.32 2.16
C GLN A 71 9.06 -10.90 1.58
N LEU A 72 7.90 -10.51 1.01
CA LEU A 72 7.70 -9.16 0.51
C LEU A 72 7.70 -8.13 1.64
N PHE A 73 7.11 -8.44 2.79
CA PHE A 73 7.06 -7.50 3.92
C PHE A 73 8.42 -7.37 4.62
N ASP A 74 9.18 -8.48 4.65
CA ASP A 74 10.60 -8.47 5.02
C ASP A 74 11.41 -7.53 4.11
N ASP A 75 11.26 -7.63 2.79
CA ASP A 75 12.04 -6.81 1.85
C ASP A 75 11.68 -5.31 1.93
N LEU A 76 10.48 -4.99 2.41
CA LEU A 76 9.99 -3.62 2.57
C LEU A 76 10.25 -3.03 3.98
N TRP A 77 10.78 -3.84 4.91
CA TRP A 77 10.87 -3.51 6.33
C TRP A 77 9.55 -2.92 6.85
N MET A 78 8.44 -3.59 6.51
CA MET A 78 7.10 -3.14 6.85
C MET A 78 6.65 -3.73 8.19
N GLU A 79 6.26 -2.87 9.12
CA GLU A 79 5.78 -3.26 10.43
C GLU A 79 4.48 -2.54 10.78
N LEU A 80 3.53 -3.27 11.37
CA LEU A 80 2.26 -2.72 11.83
C LEU A 80 2.36 -2.38 13.33
N HIS A 81 2.42 -1.09 13.67
CA HIS A 81 2.49 -0.60 15.05
C HIS A 81 1.37 0.40 15.32
N HIS A 82 0.21 -0.09 15.79
CA HIS A 82 -0.95 0.78 16.01
C HIS A 82 -0.60 2.05 16.82
N PRO A 83 -0.94 3.27 16.34
CA PRO A 83 -1.91 3.56 15.27
C PRO A 83 -1.31 3.74 13.86
N ASN A 84 -0.04 3.36 13.63
CA ASN A 84 0.68 3.64 12.40
C ASN A 84 1.25 2.38 11.72
N VAL A 85 1.55 2.51 10.43
CA VAL A 85 2.37 1.57 9.67
C VAL A 85 3.73 2.19 9.47
N HIS A 86 4.76 1.40 9.72
CA HIS A 86 6.16 1.76 9.54
C HIS A 86 6.69 1.06 8.29
N ILE A 87 7.41 1.80 7.44
CA ILE A 87 8.00 1.30 6.19
C ILE A 87 9.43 1.85 6.10
N TYR A 88 10.40 1.04 5.66
CA TYR A 88 11.80 1.46 5.53
C TYR A 88 12.38 2.18 6.78
N GLU A 89 12.07 1.65 7.97
CA GLU A 89 12.49 2.12 9.31
C GLU A 89 11.98 3.50 9.77
N THR A 90 11.87 4.49 8.89
CA THR A 90 11.59 5.90 9.26
C THR A 90 10.31 6.47 8.67
N ASP A 91 9.76 5.86 7.63
CA ASP A 91 8.54 6.33 7.00
C ASP A 91 7.32 5.82 7.76
N VAL A 92 6.38 6.71 8.04
CA VAL A 92 5.21 6.42 8.87
C VAL A 92 3.95 6.93 8.21
N ILE A 93 2.91 6.10 8.20
CA ILE A 93 1.55 6.47 7.75
C ILE A 93 0.51 5.98 8.77
N PRO A 94 -0.55 6.76 9.09
CA PRO A 94 -1.63 6.26 9.92
C PRO A 94 -2.28 5.00 9.32
N MET A 95 -2.57 4.00 10.16
CA MET A 95 -3.18 2.74 9.71
C MET A 95 -4.49 2.96 8.97
N THR A 96 -5.32 3.89 9.44
CA THR A 96 -6.59 4.25 8.80
C THR A 96 -6.38 4.75 7.37
N ASP A 97 -5.41 5.64 7.19
CA ASP A 97 -5.11 6.24 5.89
C ASP A 97 -4.49 5.22 4.94
N PHE A 98 -3.63 4.35 5.45
CA PHE A 98 -3.03 3.28 4.65
C PHE A 98 -4.06 2.21 4.25
N LYS A 99 -4.97 1.84 5.17
CA LYS A 99 -6.06 0.92 4.87
C LYS A 99 -6.95 1.45 3.75
N GLU A 100 -7.43 2.70 3.87
CA GLU A 100 -8.24 3.35 2.84
C GLU A 100 -7.50 3.42 1.48
N LEU A 101 -6.19 3.73 1.50
CA LEU A 101 -5.36 3.73 0.28
C LEU A 101 -5.25 2.34 -0.36
N LEU A 102 -5.11 1.28 0.45
CA LEU A 102 -5.08 -0.10 -0.04
C LEU A 102 -6.43 -0.55 -0.58
N GLU A 103 -7.55 -0.10 0.00
CA GLU A 103 -8.90 -0.35 -0.52
C GLU A 103 -9.08 0.31 -1.91
N GLU A 104 -8.62 1.55 -2.08
CA GLU A 104 -8.59 2.22 -3.39
C GLU A 104 -7.70 1.46 -4.39
N TRP A 105 -6.54 0.99 -3.96
CA TRP A 105 -5.62 0.21 -4.78
C TRP A 105 -6.22 -1.13 -5.19
N LEU A 106 -6.86 -1.85 -4.27
CA LEU A 106 -7.54 -3.11 -4.53
C LEU A 106 -8.67 -2.93 -5.56
N CYS A 107 -9.45 -1.86 -5.43
CA CYS A 107 -10.50 -1.52 -6.38
C CYS A 107 -9.91 -1.31 -7.79
N PHE A 108 -8.78 -0.60 -7.88
CA PHE A 108 -8.07 -0.39 -9.14
C PHE A 108 -7.49 -1.68 -9.74
N LEU A 109 -6.92 -2.58 -8.92
CA LEU A 109 -6.40 -3.87 -9.38
C LEU A 109 -7.49 -4.80 -9.94
N GLN A 110 -8.75 -4.60 -9.54
CA GLN A 110 -9.88 -5.44 -9.94
C GLN A 110 -10.69 -4.87 -11.11
N SER A 111 -10.38 -3.65 -11.58
CA SER A 111 -11.06 -2.98 -12.70
C SER A 111 -10.41 -3.29 -14.05
#